data_AF-A0A8X6SR24-F1
#
_entry.id   AF-A0A8X6SR24-F1
#
_cell.length_a   1.000
_cell.length_b   1.000
_cell.length_c   1.000
_cell.angle_alpha   90.00
_cell.angle_beta   90.00
_cell.angle_gamma   90.00
#
_symmetry.space_group_name_H-M   'P 1'
#
loop_
_entity.id
_entity.type
_entity.pdbx_description
1 polymer ?
#
loop_
_entity_poly.entity_id
_entity_poly.type
_entity_poly.pdbx_seq_one_letter_code
_entity_poly.pdbx_strand_id
1 'polypeptide(L)'
;MSIEPVYKNPENPASFGGVNALYRALDNRVKTKDIKQWLETKESYTLHKPARRRFKRNRVLVGGIEEQFQADLLDLQSLSQYNNGYKYLLTCIDVFSKYAWAIPLRDKE
;
A
#
# COMPACT_ATOMS: atom_id res chain seq x y z
N MET A 1 -16.27 -19.31 25.73
CA MET A 1 -15.77 -20.11 24.59
C MET A 1 -14.37 -19.61 24.25
N SER A 2 -13.38 -20.50 24.16
CA SER A 2 -11.98 -20.09 23.96
C SER A 2 -11.68 -19.87 22.47
N ILE A 3 -11.12 -18.71 22.11
CA ILE A 3 -10.73 -18.35 20.73
C ILE A 3 -9.37 -18.98 20.36
N GLU A 4 -8.52 -19.26 21.36
CA GLU A 4 -7.15 -19.76 21.20
C GLU A 4 -7.03 -21.05 20.36
N PRO A 5 -7.85 -22.10 20.59
CA PRO A 5 -7.72 -23.35 19.87
C PRO A 5 -8.04 -23.20 18.38
N VAL A 6 -9.01 -22.34 18.05
CA VAL A 6 -9.38 -22.05 16.65
C VAL A 6 -8.30 -21.23 15.95
N TYR A 7 -7.70 -20.28 16.65
CA TYR A 7 -6.67 -19.39 16.08
C TYR A 7 -5.32 -20.08 15.85
N LYS A 8 -4.91 -20.99 16.74
CA LYS A 8 -3.61 -21.68 16.66
C LYS A 8 -3.64 -23.03 15.93
N ASN A 9 -4.81 -23.60 15.64
CA ASN A 9 -4.90 -24.87 14.93
C ASN A 9 -4.66 -24.67 13.41
N PRO A 10 -3.56 -25.18 12.83
CA PRO A 10 -3.26 -25.03 11.40
C PRO A 10 -4.28 -25.68 10.47
N GLU A 11 -5.04 -26.68 10.95
CA GLU A 11 -6.10 -27.33 10.18
C GLU A 11 -7.33 -26.43 10.04
N ASN A 12 -7.46 -25.41 10.90
CA ASN A 12 -8.59 -24.49 10.84
C ASN A 12 -8.33 -23.39 9.81
N PRO A 13 -9.25 -23.13 8.86
CA PRO A 13 -9.08 -22.06 7.88
C PRO A 13 -9.02 -20.65 8.48
N ALA A 14 -9.43 -20.47 9.74
CA ALA A 14 -9.30 -19.20 10.47
C ALA A 14 -7.99 -19.06 11.26
N SER A 15 -7.08 -20.04 11.15
CA SER A 15 -5.79 -20.01 11.83
C SER A 15 -4.97 -18.80 11.43
N PHE A 16 -4.38 -18.12 12.42
CA PHE A 16 -3.63 -16.86 12.25
C PHE A 16 -4.37 -15.79 11.43
N GLY A 17 -5.69 -15.91 11.32
CA GLY A 17 -6.53 -15.09 10.45
C GLY A 17 -7.00 -13.79 11.08
N GLY A 18 -7.83 -13.07 10.33
CA GLY A 18 -8.46 -11.83 10.79
C GLY A 18 -9.77 -12.04 11.55
N VAL A 19 -10.32 -10.93 12.06
CA VAL A 19 -11.58 -10.88 12.82
C VAL A 19 -12.71 -11.63 12.10
N ASN A 20 -12.88 -11.41 10.79
CA ASN A 20 -13.97 -12.03 10.01
C ASN A 20 -13.78 -13.55 9.82
N ALA A 21 -12.54 -14.03 9.73
CA ALA A 21 -12.25 -15.46 9.59
C ALA A 21 -12.60 -16.18 10.90
N LEU A 22 -12.15 -15.64 12.04
CA LEU A 22 -12.49 -16.16 13.36
C LEU A 22 -13.99 -16.09 13.66
N TYR A 23 -14.65 -15.00 13.27
CA TYR A 23 -16.10 -14.86 13.46
C TYR A 23 -16.89 -15.98 12.77
N ARG A 24 -16.51 -16.32 11.53
CA ARG A 24 -17.10 -17.43 10.77
C ARG A 24 -16.77 -18.80 11.37
N ALA A 25 -15.50 -19.02 11.76
CA ALA A 25 -15.07 -20.28 12.36
C ALA A 25 -15.66 -20.54 13.76
N LEU A 26 -16.11 -19.49 14.45
CA LEU A 26 -16.79 -19.56 15.74
C LEU A 26 -18.33 -19.59 15.62
N ASP A 27 -18.87 -19.88 14.42
CA ASP A 27 -20.30 -20.06 14.17
C ASP A 27 -21.14 -18.85 14.63
N ASN A 28 -20.59 -17.63 14.48
CA ASN A 28 -21.22 -16.36 14.88
C ASN A 28 -21.57 -16.25 16.39
N ARG A 29 -21.08 -17.16 17.24
CA ARG A 29 -21.41 -17.23 18.67
C ARG A 29 -20.69 -16.16 19.51
N VAL A 30 -19.56 -15.67 19.00
CA VAL A 30 -18.74 -14.64 19.66
C VAL A 30 -18.87 -13.34 18.88
N LYS A 31 -19.10 -12.23 19.58
CA LYS A 31 -19.20 -10.92 18.93
C LYS A 31 -17.86 -10.51 18.33
N THR A 32 -17.90 -9.84 17.18
CA THR A 32 -16.69 -9.33 16.49
C THR A 32 -15.85 -8.39 17.36
N LYS A 33 -16.49 -7.65 18.29
CA LYS A 33 -15.81 -6.81 19.27
C LYS A 33 -14.89 -7.61 20.19
N ASP A 34 -15.37 -8.72 20.72
CA ASP A 34 -14.63 -9.55 21.67
C ASP A 34 -13.46 -10.26 20.96
N ILE A 35 -13.68 -10.73 19.73
CA ILE A 35 -12.64 -11.29 18.86
C ILE A 35 -11.55 -10.26 18.58
N LYS A 36 -11.95 -9.02 18.25
CA LYS A 36 -11.01 -7.93 17.97
C LYS A 36 -10.15 -7.61 19.20
N GLN A 37 -10.77 -7.45 20.37
CA GLN A 37 -10.07 -7.16 21.62
C GLN A 37 -9.10 -8.30 21.99
N TRP A 38 -9.52 -9.55 21.79
CA TRP A 38 -8.65 -10.70 22.01
C TRP A 38 -7.47 -10.73 21.03
N LEU A 39 -7.71 -10.47 19.74
CA LEU A 39 -6.66 -10.41 18.71
C LEU A 39 -5.63 -9.31 18.98
N GLU A 40 -6.04 -8.18 19.55
CA GLU A 40 -5.13 -7.09 19.94
C GLU A 40 -4.11 -7.52 21.01
N THR A 41 -4.41 -8.55 21.81
CA THR A 41 -3.47 -9.13 22.78
C THR A 41 -2.45 -10.09 22.17
N LYS A 42 -2.64 -10.52 20.91
CA LYS A 42 -1.78 -11.52 20.26
C LYS A 42 -0.69 -10.84 19.45
N GLU A 43 0.56 -11.12 19.83
CA GLU A 43 1.74 -10.62 19.13
C GLU A 43 1.74 -11.02 17.65
N SER A 44 1.44 -12.29 17.34
CA SER A 44 1.39 -12.80 15.97
C SER A 44 0.39 -12.04 15.08
N TYR A 45 -0.74 -11.60 15.65
CA TYR A 45 -1.70 -10.80 14.91
C TYR A 45 -1.24 -9.35 14.77
N THR A 46 -0.80 -8.74 15.87
CA THR A 46 -0.43 -7.31 15.89
C THR A 46 0.81 -7.01 15.06
N LEU A 47 1.82 -7.89 15.06
CA LEU A 47 3.07 -7.72 14.31
C LEU A 47 2.84 -7.67 12.79
N HIS A 48 1.94 -8.53 12.29
CA HIS A 48 1.69 -8.66 10.84
C HIS A 48 0.49 -7.82 10.37
N LYS A 49 -0.22 -7.15 11.27
CA LYS A 49 -1.35 -6.29 10.91
C LYS A 49 -0.83 -4.96 10.34
N PRO A 50 -1.21 -4.58 9.09
CA PRO A 50 -0.79 -3.31 8.53
C PRO A 50 -1.28 -2.12 9.35
N ALA A 51 -0.36 -1.29 9.84
CA ALA A 51 -0.67 -0.06 10.55
C ALA A 51 -1.06 1.07 9.57
N ARG A 52 -2.32 1.08 9.11
CA ARG A 52 -2.83 2.09 8.17
C ARG A 52 -3.04 3.43 8.89
N ARG A 53 -2.15 4.40 8.68
CA ARG A 53 -2.31 5.78 9.17
C ARG A 53 -2.99 6.65 8.11
N ARG A 54 -4.15 7.21 8.43
CA ARG A 54 -4.79 8.28 7.63
C ARG A 54 -4.27 9.61 8.13
N PHE A 55 -3.53 10.32 7.28
CA PHE A 55 -3.03 11.66 7.57
C PHE A 55 -3.58 12.65 6.55
N LYS A 56 -3.75 13.92 6.96
CA LYS A 56 -4.18 14.98 6.06
C LYS A 56 -3.09 15.20 5.01
N ARG A 57 -3.47 15.14 3.73
CA ARG A 57 -2.59 15.48 2.60
C ARG A 57 -3.03 16.81 2.00
N ASN A 58 -2.09 17.56 1.46
CA ASN A 58 -2.41 18.76 0.71
C ASN A 58 -3.18 18.38 -0.56
N ARG A 59 -4.24 19.14 -0.86
CA ARG A 59 -4.97 18.99 -2.12
C ARG A 59 -4.18 19.68 -3.23
N VAL A 60 -4.10 19.05 -4.38
CA VAL A 60 -3.60 19.67 -5.60
C VAL A 60 -4.80 20.35 -6.28
N LEU A 61 -4.77 21.68 -6.36
CA LEU A 61 -5.81 22.51 -6.97
C LEU A 61 -5.16 23.29 -8.11
N VAL A 62 -5.68 23.14 -9.34
CA VAL A 62 -5.16 23.77 -10.55
C VAL A 62 -6.33 24.37 -11.33
N GLY A 63 -6.18 25.60 -11.81
CA GLY A 63 -7.22 26.38 -12.47
C GLY A 63 -7.31 26.19 -13.99
N GLY A 64 -6.23 25.78 -14.65
CA GLY A 64 -6.22 25.56 -16.10
C GLY A 64 -5.05 24.75 -16.65
N ILE A 65 -5.12 24.48 -17.96
CA ILE A 65 -4.06 23.82 -18.74
C ILE A 65 -2.79 24.65 -18.68
N GLU A 66 -1.62 23.99 -18.59
CA GLU A 66 -0.28 24.61 -18.57
C GLU A 66 0.00 25.54 -17.37
N GLU A 67 -0.88 25.58 -16.36
CA GLU A 67 -0.68 26.41 -15.17
C GLU A 67 0.28 25.77 -14.17
N GLN A 68 0.20 24.44 -14.00
CA GLN A 68 1.03 23.71 -13.07
C GLN A 68 1.50 22.39 -13.67
N PHE A 69 2.82 22.20 -13.64
CA PHE A 69 3.45 20.94 -14.00
C PHE A 69 3.98 20.22 -12.77
N GLN A 70 3.90 18.90 -12.79
CA GLN A 70 4.62 18.02 -11.87
C GLN A 70 5.69 17.30 -12.66
N ALA A 71 6.94 17.45 -12.21
CA ALA A 71 8.07 16.78 -12.80
C ALA A 71 8.74 15.85 -11.79
N ASP A 72 9.20 14.71 -12.29
CA ASP A 72 9.97 13.74 -11.52
C ASP A 72 11.03 13.09 -12.41
N LEU A 73 12.11 12.62 -11.79
CA LEU A 73 13.22 11.97 -12.47
C LEU A 73 13.27 10.48 -12.10
N LEU A 74 12.97 9.63 -13.07
CA LEU A 74 13.10 8.19 -12.89
C LEU A 74 14.56 7.76 -13.07
N ASP A 75 15.08 6.96 -12.13
CA ASP A 75 16.42 6.39 -12.18
C ASP A 75 16.40 5.00 -12.83
N LEU A 76 17.05 4.89 -13.99
CA LEU A 76 17.14 3.69 -14.81
C LEU A 76 18.61 3.33 -15.10
N GLN A 77 19.55 3.78 -14.27
CA GLN A 77 20.99 3.58 -14.49
C GLN A 77 21.36 2.10 -14.69
N SER A 78 20.71 1.20 -13.94
CA SER A 78 20.92 -0.26 -14.03
C SER A 78 20.55 -0.84 -15.41
N LEU A 79 19.71 -0.13 -16.17
CA LEU A 79 19.26 -0.52 -17.51
C LEU A 79 20.05 0.18 -18.61
N SER A 80 21.07 0.98 -18.27
CA SER A 80 21.85 1.81 -19.22
C SER A 80 22.42 1.02 -20.41
N GLN A 81 22.83 -0.24 -20.17
CA GLN A 81 23.35 -1.14 -21.20
C GLN A 81 22.28 -1.58 -22.23
N TYR A 82 21.00 -1.53 -21.86
CA TYR A 82 19.88 -1.98 -22.67
C TYR A 82 19.08 -0.83 -23.30
N ASN A 83 19.36 0.42 -22.94
CA ASN A 83 18.64 1.61 -23.41
C ASN A 83 19.60 2.63 -24.05
N ASN A 84 20.60 2.15 -24.81
CA ASN A 84 21.54 2.98 -25.56
C ASN A 84 22.32 3.98 -24.68
N GLY A 85 22.54 3.68 -23.41
CA GLY A 85 23.27 4.52 -22.46
C GLY A 85 22.44 5.63 -21.80
N TYR A 86 21.11 5.62 -21.94
CA TYR A 86 20.24 6.49 -21.17
C TYR A 86 20.17 6.01 -19.72
N LYS A 87 20.22 6.93 -18.76
CA LYS A 87 20.29 6.59 -17.33
C LYS A 87 19.07 7.07 -16.58
N TYR A 88 18.37 8.06 -17.11
CA TYR A 88 17.22 8.66 -16.45
C TYR A 88 16.11 8.92 -17.44
N LEU A 89 14.90 9.09 -16.91
CA LEU A 89 13.74 9.56 -17.67
C LEU A 89 13.14 10.74 -16.90
N LEU A 90 13.26 11.94 -17.47
CA LEU A 90 12.57 13.11 -16.95
C LEU A 90 11.11 12.99 -17.37
N THR A 91 10.24 12.86 -16.38
CA THR A 91 8.80 12.87 -16.58
C THR A 91 8.27 14.24 -16.20
N CYS A 92 7.41 14.80 -17.04
CA CYS A 92 6.73 16.05 -16.77
C CYS A 92 5.26 15.85 -17.11
N ILE A 93 4.36 16.26 -16.22
CA ILE A 93 2.92 16.09 -16.39
C ILE A 93 2.26 17.45 -16.16
N ASP A 94 1.48 17.92 -17.13
CA ASP A 94 0.54 19.00 -16.88
C ASP A 94 -0.56 18.49 -15.94
N VAL A 95 -0.65 19.09 -14.76
CA VAL A 95 -1.53 18.63 -13.69
C VAL A 95 -3.01 18.78 -14.07
N PHE A 96 -3.36 19.73 -14.94
CA PHE A 96 -4.75 19.92 -15.37
C PHE A 96 -5.13 18.93 -16.48
N SER A 97 -4.45 18.98 -17.64
CA SER A 97 -4.81 18.14 -18.80
C SER A 97 -4.43 16.66 -18.63
N LYS A 98 -3.53 16.36 -17.69
CA LYS A 98 -2.90 15.03 -17.53
C LYS A 98 -2.04 14.61 -18.71
N TYR A 99 -1.70 15.54 -19.60
CA TYR A 99 -0.73 15.27 -20.65
C TYR A 99 0.64 15.04 -20.04
N ALA A 100 1.31 13.96 -20.45
CA ALA A 100 2.59 13.54 -19.90
C ALA A 100 3.67 13.48 -20.98
N TRP A 101 4.84 14.03 -20.66
CA TRP A 101 6.06 13.89 -21.44
C TRP A 101 7.06 13.01 -20.69
N ALA A 102 7.84 12.26 -21.46
CA ALA A 102 8.90 11.41 -20.96
C ALA A 102 10.15 11.64 -21.84
N ILE A 103 11.19 12.22 -21.25
CA ILE A 103 12.40 12.64 -21.95
C ILE A 103 13.58 11.82 -21.43
N PRO A 104 14.22 10.98 -22.27
CA PRO A 104 15.33 10.15 -21.82
C PRO A 104 16.61 11.00 -21.69
N LEU A 105 17.32 10.86 -20.56
CA LEU A 105 18.54 11.60 -20.24
C LEU A 105 19.70 10.65 -19.96
N ARG A 106 20.92 11.01 -20.38
CA ARG A 106 22.14 10.21 -20.17
C ARG A 106 22.83 10.53 -18.84
N ASP A 107 22.58 11.73 -18.33
CA ASP A 107 23.10 12.35 -17.13
C ASP A 107 21.96 13.06 -16.37
N LYS A 108 22.25 13.53 -15.15
CA LYS A 108 21.32 14.32 -14.33
C LYS A 108 21.55 15.82 -14.47
N GLU A 109 22.69 16.21 -15.02
CA GLU A 109 23.20 17.60 -15.08
C GLU A 109 22.96 18.21 -16.47
#